data_AF-K6ZN13-F1
#
_entry.id   AF-K6ZN13-F1
#
_cell.length_a   1.000
_cell.length_b   1.000
_cell.length_c   1.000
_cell.angle_alpha   90.00
_cell.angle_beta   90.00
_cell.angle_gamma   90.00
#
_symmetry.space_group_name_H-M   'P 1'
#
loop_
_entity.id
_entity.type
_entity.pdbx_description
1 polymer ?
#
loop_
_entity_poly.entity_id
_entity_poly.type
_entity_poly.pdbx_seq_one_letter_code
_entity_poly.pdbx_strand_id
1 'polypeptide(L)'
;MGSESIKISLRRFFAKYLIHFKRLTHVDYSVDDISQLIQPHLPLSFPISVPRGEGRFTLSKVNISMPINATYIQAEVLGGIEVTYIANPIYRAHVMLVVQAIPLYDHTTKNVLLTAIRITGIRMLNDEYSILKDTSSLINQFVPSPVLSMMTGTMKTAFNIMTGTTTSEVNSYLQMYLSGSKQKVLDYHKPQIENIIIKLAASEEMQYSLDIDDFEEGLFIQYGKEVVVEDNHLRFKF
;
A
#
# COMPACT_ATOMS: atom_id res chain seq x y z
N MET A 1 16.75 -16.61 -40.91
CA MET A 1 16.92 -17.00 -39.49
C MET A 1 18.39 -16.91 -39.00
N GLY A 2 19.28 -16.11 -39.61
CA GLY A 2 20.70 -16.03 -39.19
C GLY A 2 21.23 -14.65 -38.80
N SER A 3 20.54 -13.55 -39.14
CA SER A 3 21.08 -12.20 -38.95
C SER A 3 20.80 -11.58 -37.58
N GLU A 4 19.71 -11.95 -36.90
CA GLU A 4 19.39 -11.42 -35.56
C GLU A 4 20.28 -12.02 -34.47
N SER A 5 20.53 -13.33 -34.52
CA SER A 5 21.42 -14.02 -33.58
C SER A 5 22.86 -13.47 -33.59
N ILE A 6 23.40 -13.16 -34.78
CA ILE A 6 24.74 -12.59 -34.92
C ILE A 6 24.78 -11.15 -34.40
N LYS A 7 23.76 -10.32 -34.67
CA LYS A 7 23.67 -8.95 -34.15
C LYS A 7 23.55 -8.90 -32.64
N ILE A 8 22.76 -9.78 -32.03
CA ILE A 8 22.60 -9.88 -30.57
C ILE A 8 23.91 -10.36 -29.93
N SER A 9 24.58 -11.35 -30.53
CA SER A 9 25.89 -11.83 -30.05
C SER A 9 26.98 -10.75 -30.14
N LEU A 10 27.01 -9.99 -31.24
CA LEU A 10 27.94 -8.86 -31.40
C LEU A 10 27.65 -7.75 -30.37
N ARG A 11 26.37 -7.40 -30.17
CA ARG A 11 25.95 -6.44 -29.14
C ARG A 11 26.35 -6.92 -27.74
N ARG A 12 26.20 -8.20 -27.41
CA ARG A 12 26.63 -8.77 -26.11
C ARG A 12 28.15 -8.66 -25.94
N PHE A 13 28.91 -8.93 -27.00
CA PHE A 13 30.37 -8.81 -26.98
C PHE A 13 30.83 -7.35 -26.78
N PHE A 14 30.21 -6.41 -27.51
CA PHE A 14 30.50 -4.97 -27.35
C PHE A 14 30.07 -4.44 -25.97
N ALA A 15 28.91 -4.84 -25.46
CA ALA A 15 28.44 -4.44 -24.14
C ALA A 15 29.34 -5.00 -23.03
N LYS A 16 29.77 -6.26 -23.14
CA LYS A 16 30.79 -6.86 -22.25
C LYS A 16 32.10 -6.08 -22.28
N TYR A 17 32.56 -5.68 -23.48
CA TYR A 17 33.74 -4.84 -23.62
C TYR A 17 33.51 -3.47 -22.98
N LEU A 18 32.37 -2.82 -23.20
CA LEU A 18 32.06 -1.52 -22.62
C LEU A 18 31.94 -1.55 -21.08
N ILE A 19 31.39 -2.61 -20.50
CA ILE A 19 31.36 -2.81 -19.04
C ILE A 19 32.78 -3.04 -18.51
N HIS A 20 33.57 -3.90 -19.16
CA HIS A 20 34.94 -4.18 -18.75
C HIS A 20 35.85 -2.94 -18.84
N PHE A 21 35.59 -2.08 -19.83
CA PHE A 21 36.27 -0.79 -20.02
C PHE A 21 35.60 0.36 -19.24
N LYS A 22 34.66 0.09 -18.33
CA LYS A 22 33.92 1.08 -17.52
C LYS A 22 33.23 2.20 -18.31
N ARG A 23 32.91 1.96 -19.58
CA ARG A 23 32.17 2.91 -20.45
C ARG A 23 30.66 2.76 -20.31
N LEU A 24 30.18 1.56 -19.98
CA LEU A 24 28.80 1.32 -19.57
C LEU A 24 28.82 1.03 -18.07
N THR A 25 28.39 1.99 -17.26
CA THR A 25 28.46 1.90 -15.80
C THR A 25 27.10 1.61 -15.16
N HIS A 26 26.01 2.00 -15.81
CA HIS A 26 24.65 1.80 -15.30
C HIS A 26 23.59 1.78 -16.40
N VAL A 27 22.42 1.23 -16.07
CA VAL A 27 21.14 1.42 -16.78
C VAL A 27 20.18 2.16 -15.86
N ASP A 28 19.48 3.16 -16.39
CA ASP A 28 18.53 3.98 -15.64
C ASP A 28 17.09 3.56 -15.95
N TYR A 29 16.29 3.33 -14.92
CA TYR A 29 14.84 3.22 -15.00
C TYR A 29 14.19 4.47 -14.43
N SER A 30 13.29 5.07 -15.19
CA SER A 30 12.58 6.28 -14.79
C SER A 30 11.39 5.95 -13.87
N VAL A 31 10.87 6.98 -13.20
CA VAL A 31 9.65 6.89 -12.40
C VAL A 31 8.45 6.45 -13.25
N ASP A 32 8.40 6.88 -14.52
CA ASP A 32 7.31 6.54 -15.43
C ASP A 32 7.33 5.05 -15.80
N ASP A 33 8.52 4.48 -16.02
CA ASP A 33 8.68 3.05 -16.31
C ASP A 33 8.17 2.19 -15.15
N ILE A 34 8.57 2.52 -13.92
CA ILE A 34 8.09 1.78 -12.74
C ILE A 34 6.58 2.00 -12.54
N SER A 35 6.08 3.20 -12.80
CA SER A 35 4.65 3.48 -12.67
C SER A 35 3.81 2.66 -13.66
N GLN A 36 4.30 2.44 -14.88
CA GLN A 36 3.64 1.59 -15.87
C GLN A 36 3.59 0.11 -15.47
N LEU A 37 4.57 -0.35 -14.69
CA LEU A 37 4.57 -1.72 -14.15
C LEU A 37 3.52 -1.90 -13.05
N ILE A 38 3.27 -0.88 -12.22
CA ILE A 38 2.35 -1.00 -11.07
C ILE A 38 0.89 -0.71 -11.44
N GLN A 39 0.64 0.28 -12.30
CA GLN A 39 -0.73 0.75 -12.60
C GLN A 39 -1.72 -0.34 -13.04
N PRO A 40 -1.35 -1.33 -13.88
CA PRO A 40 -2.28 -2.38 -14.33
C PRO A 40 -2.82 -3.26 -13.21
N HIS A 41 -2.13 -3.33 -12.07
CA HIS A 41 -2.51 -4.17 -10.93
C HIS A 41 -3.44 -3.47 -9.93
N LEU A 42 -3.81 -2.21 -10.19
CA LEU A 42 -4.68 -1.41 -9.33
C LEU A 42 -6.12 -1.35 -9.87
N PRO A 43 -7.15 -1.29 -8.99
CA PRO A 43 -7.09 -1.20 -7.53
C PRO A 43 -6.99 -2.57 -6.81
N LEU A 44 -6.41 -2.57 -5.61
CA LEU A 44 -6.30 -3.75 -4.73
C LEU A 44 -7.13 -3.55 -3.46
N SER A 45 -7.81 -4.60 -2.97
CA SER A 45 -8.64 -4.52 -1.77
C SER A 45 -8.25 -5.56 -0.74
N PHE A 46 -8.07 -5.12 0.50
CA PHE A 46 -7.62 -5.92 1.62
C PHE A 46 -8.61 -5.83 2.79
N PRO A 47 -8.91 -6.94 3.48
CA PRO A 47 -9.75 -6.91 4.67
C PRO A 47 -9.01 -6.24 5.84
N ILE A 48 -9.71 -5.44 6.63
CA ILE A 48 -9.23 -4.94 7.93
C ILE A 48 -10.15 -5.44 9.03
N SER A 49 -9.59 -5.73 10.21
CA SER A 49 -10.37 -6.29 11.31
C SER A 49 -11.18 -5.21 12.00
N VAL A 50 -12.49 -5.44 12.10
CA VAL A 50 -13.46 -4.56 12.75
C VAL A 50 -14.30 -5.40 13.73
N PRO A 51 -14.45 -5.00 15.00
CA PRO A 51 -15.27 -5.73 15.96
C PRO A 51 -16.74 -5.84 15.50
N ARG A 52 -17.20 -7.07 15.25
CA ARG A 52 -18.57 -7.40 14.79
C ARG A 52 -19.01 -6.69 13.50
N GLY A 53 -18.05 -6.22 12.69
CA GLY A 53 -18.29 -5.60 11.40
C GLY A 53 -17.33 -6.11 10.34
N GLU A 54 -17.45 -5.57 9.14
CA GLU A 54 -16.53 -5.85 8.04
C GLU A 54 -15.83 -4.56 7.65
N GLY A 55 -14.49 -4.59 7.63
CA GLY A 55 -13.68 -3.48 7.17
C GLY A 55 -12.93 -3.85 5.90
N ARG A 56 -12.76 -2.87 5.02
CA ARG A 56 -11.97 -2.97 3.80
C ARG A 56 -11.07 -1.76 3.64
N PHE A 57 -9.82 -2.02 3.30
CA PHE A 57 -8.88 -1.03 2.80
C PHE A 57 -8.65 -1.27 1.31
N THR A 58 -8.90 -0.26 0.49
CA THR A 58 -8.73 -0.33 -0.97
C THR A 58 -7.62 0.61 -1.38
N LEU A 59 -6.56 0.06 -1.95
CA LEU A 59 -5.47 0.79 -2.58
C LEU A 59 -5.88 1.11 -4.02
N SER A 60 -6.00 2.40 -4.32
CA SER A 60 -6.59 2.88 -5.58
C SER A 60 -5.56 3.43 -6.55
N LYS A 61 -4.57 4.17 -6.05
CA LYS A 61 -3.51 4.77 -6.87
C LYS A 61 -2.20 4.80 -6.10
N VAL A 62 -1.10 4.68 -6.83
CA VAL A 62 0.25 4.87 -6.31
C VAL A 62 0.95 5.91 -7.17
N ASN A 63 1.53 6.93 -6.55
CA ASN A 63 2.46 7.84 -7.21
C ASN A 63 3.86 7.54 -6.70
N ILE A 64 4.77 7.16 -7.60
CA ILE A 64 6.16 6.86 -7.26
C ILE A 64 6.98 8.13 -7.43
N SER A 65 7.99 8.29 -6.59
CA SER A 65 8.98 9.36 -6.68
C SER A 65 10.32 8.86 -6.15
N MET A 66 11.41 9.42 -6.68
CA MET A 66 12.77 9.11 -6.25
C MET A 66 13.43 10.42 -5.83
N PRO A 67 13.39 10.77 -4.53
CA PRO A 67 13.87 12.07 -4.09
C PRO A 67 15.36 12.28 -4.42
N ILE A 68 15.71 13.52 -4.79
CA ILE A 68 17.11 13.89 -5.04
C ILE A 68 17.91 13.77 -3.73
N ASN A 69 19.12 13.22 -3.80
CA ASN A 69 19.98 12.92 -2.65
C ASN A 69 19.41 11.89 -1.66
N ALA A 70 18.52 11.02 -2.11
CA ALA A 70 18.01 9.90 -1.33
C ALA A 70 18.31 8.56 -2.01
N THR A 71 18.51 7.53 -1.21
CA THR A 71 18.76 6.14 -1.66
C THR A 71 17.50 5.27 -1.61
N TYR A 72 16.32 5.87 -1.45
CA TYR A 72 15.05 5.16 -1.31
C TYR A 72 14.05 5.61 -2.38
N ILE A 73 13.18 4.68 -2.76
CA ILE A 73 11.96 4.93 -3.51
C ILE A 73 10.90 5.41 -2.53
N GLN A 74 10.16 6.45 -2.89
CA GLN A 74 9.02 6.93 -2.16
C GLN A 74 7.75 6.72 -2.97
N ALA A 75 6.76 6.06 -2.37
CA ALA A 75 5.45 5.84 -2.93
C ALA A 75 4.39 6.59 -2.09
N GLU A 76 3.64 7.48 -2.74
CA GLU A 76 2.40 8.03 -2.20
C GLU A 76 1.25 7.13 -2.60
N VAL A 77 0.69 6.43 -1.61
CA VAL A 77 -0.39 5.47 -1.81
C VAL A 77 -1.71 6.13 -1.45
N LEU A 78 -2.60 6.23 -2.43
CA LEU A 78 -3.95 6.73 -2.28
C LEU A 78 -4.92 5.56 -2.18
N GLY A 79 -5.77 5.59 -1.17
CA GLY A 79 -6.74 4.54 -0.93
C GLY A 79 -7.97 5.01 -0.19
N GLY A 80 -8.87 4.07 0.05
CA GLY A 80 -10.10 4.24 0.82
C GLY A 80 -10.19 3.21 1.93
N ILE A 81 -10.74 3.63 3.07
CA ILE A 81 -11.18 2.74 4.15
C ILE A 81 -12.69 2.75 4.14
N GLU A 82 -13.29 1.57 4.12
CA GLU A 82 -14.72 1.37 4.31
C GLU A 82 -14.95 0.42 5.48
N VAL A 83 -15.83 0.79 6.39
CA VAL A 83 -16.32 -0.08 7.46
C VAL A 83 -17.82 -0.19 7.35
N THR A 84 -18.29 -1.44 7.32
CA THR A 84 -19.70 -1.79 7.32
C THR A 84 -20.05 -2.58 8.58
N TYR A 85 -21.27 -2.41 9.04
CA TYR A 85 -21.84 -3.17 10.15
C TYR A 85 -23.22 -3.66 9.76
N ILE A 86 -23.44 -4.98 9.76
CA ILE A 86 -24.69 -5.61 9.28
C ILE A 86 -25.10 -5.03 7.91
N ALA A 87 -24.16 -5.08 6.96
CA ALA A 87 -24.32 -4.56 5.59
C ALA A 87 -24.59 -3.04 5.44
N ASN A 88 -24.52 -2.25 6.52
CA ASN A 88 -24.65 -0.79 6.44
C ASN A 88 -23.27 -0.12 6.56
N PRO A 89 -22.86 0.72 5.58
CA PRO A 89 -21.59 1.44 5.66
C PRO A 89 -21.68 2.50 6.76
N ILE A 90 -20.88 2.35 7.80
CA ILE A 90 -20.81 3.28 8.92
C ILE A 90 -19.65 4.25 8.76
N TYR A 91 -18.54 3.84 8.13
CA TYR A 91 -17.38 4.70 7.97
C TYR A 91 -16.82 4.59 6.57
N ARG A 92 -16.56 5.73 5.94
CA ARG A 92 -15.84 5.84 4.67
C ARG A 92 -14.87 7.00 4.76
N ALA A 93 -13.63 6.77 4.39
CA ALA A 93 -12.60 7.81 4.34
C ALA A 93 -11.56 7.51 3.27
N HIS A 94 -11.23 8.50 2.46
CA HIS A 94 -10.02 8.49 1.65
C HIS A 94 -8.80 8.79 2.51
N VAL A 95 -7.75 8.02 2.28
CA VAL A 95 -6.48 8.11 3.00
C VAL A 95 -5.33 8.17 2.02
N MET A 96 -4.28 8.85 2.44
CA MET A 96 -3.00 8.87 1.76
C MET A 96 -1.91 8.41 2.71
N LEU A 97 -1.11 7.46 2.25
CA LEU A 97 0.07 6.96 2.95
C LEU A 97 1.32 7.36 2.18
N VAL A 98 2.40 7.62 2.91
CA VAL A 98 3.73 7.79 2.34
C VAL A 98 4.56 6.59 2.77
N VAL A 99 4.99 5.81 1.80
CA VAL A 99 5.79 4.59 1.97
C VAL A 99 7.17 4.85 1.39
N GLN A 100 8.22 4.41 2.08
CA GLN A 100 9.59 4.47 1.59
C GLN A 100 10.20 3.08 1.65
N ALA A 101 10.95 2.72 0.62
CA ALA A 101 11.64 1.44 0.54
C ALA A 101 12.97 1.59 -0.21
N ILE A 102 13.93 0.74 0.11
CA ILE A 102 15.25 0.70 -0.52
C ILE A 102 15.29 -0.50 -1.46
N PRO A 103 15.52 -0.30 -2.77
CA PRO A 103 15.70 -1.41 -3.69
C PRO A 103 17.00 -2.14 -3.35
N LEU A 104 16.96 -3.47 -3.40
CA LEU A 104 18.10 -4.34 -3.18
C LEU A 104 18.12 -5.40 -4.27
N TYR A 105 19.27 -5.57 -4.92
CA TYR A 105 19.47 -6.66 -5.84
C TYR A 105 19.98 -7.91 -5.09
N ASP A 106 19.24 -9.01 -5.20
CA ASP A 106 19.68 -10.30 -4.68
C ASP A 106 20.42 -11.09 -5.77
N HIS A 107 21.72 -11.27 -5.57
CA HIS A 107 22.57 -12.03 -6.48
C HIS A 107 22.20 -13.51 -6.59
N THR A 108 21.51 -14.08 -5.61
CA THR A 108 21.15 -15.50 -5.55
C THR A 108 19.94 -15.76 -6.42
N THR A 109 18.87 -15.01 -6.20
CA THR A 109 17.60 -15.16 -6.92
C THR A 109 17.55 -14.39 -8.23
N LYS A 110 18.46 -13.42 -8.42
CA LYS A 110 18.46 -12.46 -9.56
C LYS A 110 17.24 -11.55 -9.57
N ASN A 111 16.64 -11.33 -8.40
CA ASN A 111 15.49 -10.46 -8.22
C ASN A 111 15.91 -9.10 -7.65
N VAL A 112 15.16 -8.06 -8.01
CA VAL A 112 15.16 -6.78 -7.32
C VAL A 112 14.03 -6.79 -6.29
N LEU A 113 14.42 -6.58 -5.04
CA LEU A 113 13.56 -6.63 -3.86
C LEU A 113 13.41 -5.23 -3.27
N LEU A 114 12.30 -4.98 -2.58
CA LEU A 114 12.15 -3.80 -1.74
C LEU A 114 12.45 -4.15 -0.28
N THR A 115 13.40 -3.46 0.31
CA THR A 115 13.85 -3.65 1.70
C THR A 115 13.70 -2.36 2.50
N ALA A 116 13.92 -2.43 3.81
CA ALA A 116 13.81 -1.28 4.72
C ALA A 116 12.49 -0.49 4.54
N ILE A 117 11.39 -1.23 4.30
CA ILE A 117 10.06 -0.66 4.05
C ILE A 117 9.59 0.06 5.32
N ARG A 118 9.28 1.34 5.19
CA ARG A 118 8.77 2.18 6.28
C ARG A 118 7.64 3.06 5.81
N ILE A 119 6.68 3.30 6.70
CA ILE A 119 5.57 4.22 6.46
C ILE A 119 5.88 5.49 7.24
N THR A 120 6.12 6.59 6.52
CA THR A 120 6.53 7.86 7.12
C THR A 120 5.35 8.77 7.45
N GLY A 121 4.18 8.50 6.88
CA GLY A 121 2.97 9.23 7.18
C GLY A 121 1.72 8.54 6.70
N ILE A 122 0.62 8.79 7.41
CA ILE A 122 -0.74 8.46 7.01
C ILE A 122 -1.61 9.65 7.35
N ARG A 123 -2.42 10.10 6.38
CA ARG A 123 -3.34 11.22 6.55
C ARG A 123 -4.66 10.91 5.87
N MET A 124 -5.76 11.38 6.46
CA MET A 124 -7.03 11.43 5.75
C MET A 124 -6.95 12.52 4.68
N LEU A 125 -7.44 12.22 3.48
CA LEU A 125 -7.69 13.22 2.46
C LEU A 125 -9.11 13.74 2.67
N ASN A 126 -9.31 15.05 2.46
CA ASN A 126 -10.60 15.71 2.69
C ASN A 126 -11.73 14.92 2.05
N ASP A 127 -12.66 14.43 2.89
CA ASP A 127 -13.79 13.65 2.43
C ASP A 127 -15.09 14.08 3.07
N GLU A 128 -16.08 14.24 2.19
CA GLU A 128 -17.49 14.37 2.49
C GLU A 128 -17.94 13.18 3.32
N TYR A 129 -18.18 13.48 4.58
CA TYR A 129 -18.59 12.50 5.55
C TYR A 129 -20.05 12.12 5.25
N SER A 130 -20.26 10.93 4.71
CA SER A 130 -21.54 10.25 4.88
C SER A 130 -21.53 9.58 6.26
N ILE A 131 -21.73 10.35 7.34
CA ILE A 131 -22.46 9.84 8.51
C ILE A 131 -23.76 9.72 7.77
N LEU A 132 -24.13 8.52 7.31
CA LEU A 132 -25.47 8.31 6.78
C LEU A 132 -26.39 8.90 7.84
N LYS A 133 -27.05 10.01 7.47
CA LYS A 133 -27.63 11.04 8.36
C LYS A 133 -28.59 10.47 9.41
N ASP A 134 -28.96 9.20 9.30
CA ASP A 134 -29.74 8.47 10.27
C ASP A 134 -28.87 7.67 11.24
N THR A 135 -28.18 8.36 12.14
CA THR A 135 -27.74 7.76 13.41
C THR A 135 -28.93 7.13 14.16
N SER A 136 -30.16 7.60 13.91
CA SER A 136 -31.41 7.01 14.39
C SER A 136 -31.74 5.63 13.78
N SER A 137 -31.40 5.38 12.50
CA SER A 137 -31.64 4.07 11.87
C SER A 137 -30.65 3.02 12.38
N LEU A 138 -29.41 3.45 12.64
CA LEU A 138 -28.40 2.66 13.33
C LEU A 138 -28.89 2.27 14.73
N ILE A 139 -29.39 3.21 15.55
CA ILE A 139 -29.92 2.91 16.90
C ILE A 139 -31.01 1.81 16.87
N ASN A 140 -31.93 1.87 15.91
CA ASN A 140 -32.98 0.86 15.75
C ASN A 140 -32.44 -0.53 15.38
N GLN A 141 -31.25 -0.62 14.79
CA GLN A 141 -30.57 -1.88 14.48
C GLN A 141 -29.66 -2.36 15.62
N PHE A 142 -29.08 -1.44 16.40
CA PHE A 142 -28.12 -1.75 17.47
C PHE A 142 -28.80 -2.06 18.82
N VAL A 143 -30.01 -1.54 19.06
CA VAL A 143 -30.65 -1.60 20.39
C VAL A 143 -31.84 -2.57 20.37
N PRO A 144 -31.87 -3.61 21.22
CA PRO A 144 -33.04 -4.49 21.36
C PRO A 144 -34.31 -3.68 21.70
N SER A 145 -35.44 -4.02 21.08
CA SER A 145 -36.72 -3.30 21.25
C SER A 145 -37.14 -2.99 22.70
N PRO A 146 -36.90 -3.86 23.70
CA PRO A 146 -37.20 -3.54 25.10
C PRO A 146 -36.37 -2.37 25.67
N VAL A 147 -35.13 -2.20 25.19
CA VAL A 147 -34.23 -1.12 25.63
C VAL A 147 -34.59 0.20 24.97
N LEU A 148 -35.05 0.17 23.70
CA LEU A 148 -35.59 1.33 22.99
C LEU A 148 -36.77 1.96 23.73
N SER A 149 -37.69 1.14 24.27
CA SER A 149 -38.83 1.64 25.05
C SER A 149 -38.45 2.27 26.40
N MET A 150 -37.26 1.94 26.94
CA MET A 150 -36.74 2.53 28.18
C MET A 150 -35.85 3.76 27.92
N MET A 151 -35.51 4.00 26.65
CA MET A 151 -34.66 5.09 26.19
C MET A 151 -35.49 6.28 25.71
N THR A 152 -35.62 7.29 26.54
CA THR A 152 -36.11 8.62 26.13
C THR A 152 -34.97 9.60 25.81
N GLY A 153 -33.71 9.12 25.80
CA GLY A 153 -32.49 9.96 25.80
C GLY A 153 -31.52 9.75 24.65
N THR A 154 -30.41 10.50 24.67
CA THR A 154 -29.38 10.53 23.61
C THR A 154 -28.69 9.18 23.36
N MET A 155 -28.04 9.03 22.20
CA MET A 155 -27.29 7.84 21.76
C MET A 155 -26.30 7.29 22.81
N LYS A 156 -25.72 8.17 23.63
CA LYS A 156 -24.81 7.81 24.72
C LYS A 156 -25.51 6.97 25.82
N THR A 157 -26.79 7.25 26.08
CA THR A 157 -27.60 6.52 27.06
C THR A 157 -27.95 5.11 26.57
N ALA A 158 -28.25 4.96 25.26
CA ALA A 158 -28.46 3.66 24.60
C ALA A 158 -27.29 2.72 24.81
N PHE A 159 -26.13 3.28 24.52
CA PHE A 159 -24.88 2.55 24.50
C PHE A 159 -24.49 2.08 25.88
N ASN A 160 -24.59 2.94 26.90
CA ASN A 160 -24.30 2.55 28.28
C ASN A 160 -25.15 1.38 28.76
N ILE A 161 -26.42 1.29 28.34
CA ILE A 161 -27.30 0.16 28.69
C ILE A 161 -26.88 -1.12 27.94
N MET A 162 -26.52 -1.03 26.65
CA MET A 162 -26.04 -2.16 25.85
C MET A 162 -24.68 -2.69 26.35
N THR A 163 -23.80 -1.80 26.81
CA THR A 163 -22.44 -2.14 27.25
C THR A 163 -22.36 -3.11 28.44
N GLY A 164 -23.47 -3.32 29.17
CA GLY A 164 -23.55 -4.32 30.22
C GLY A 164 -23.56 -5.78 29.73
N THR A 165 -23.73 -6.03 28.42
CA THR A 165 -23.86 -7.39 27.84
C THR A 165 -22.90 -7.69 26.69
N THR A 166 -22.20 -6.68 26.17
CA THR A 166 -21.26 -6.77 25.05
C THR A 166 -19.80 -6.74 25.54
N THR A 167 -18.88 -7.36 24.79
CA THR A 167 -17.46 -7.37 25.13
C THR A 167 -16.88 -5.95 25.15
N SER A 168 -15.90 -5.70 26.03
CA SER A 168 -15.27 -4.37 26.23
C SER A 168 -14.67 -3.76 24.95
N GLU A 169 -14.22 -4.60 24.03
CA GLU A 169 -13.62 -4.21 22.74
C GLU A 169 -14.66 -3.60 21.78
N VAL A 170 -15.83 -4.23 21.63
CA VAL A 170 -16.93 -3.72 20.79
C VAL A 170 -17.43 -2.38 21.33
N ASN A 171 -17.50 -2.26 22.65
CA ASN A 171 -17.92 -1.02 23.31
C ASN A 171 -16.94 0.12 23.07
N SER A 172 -15.64 -0.16 23.18
CA SER A 172 -14.58 0.83 22.95
C SER A 172 -14.57 1.31 21.49
N TYR A 173 -14.74 0.37 20.54
CA TYR A 173 -14.78 0.69 19.11
C TYR A 173 -15.99 1.53 18.73
N LEU A 174 -17.18 1.17 19.21
CA LEU A 174 -18.39 1.93 18.94
C LEU A 174 -18.33 3.31 19.62
N GLN A 175 -17.90 3.42 20.88
CA GLN A 175 -17.71 4.72 21.53
C GLN A 175 -16.74 5.63 20.77
N MET A 176 -15.66 5.07 20.22
CA MET A 176 -14.74 5.80 19.36
C MET A 176 -15.44 6.35 18.12
N TYR A 177 -16.25 5.54 17.43
CA TYR A 177 -17.04 5.97 16.28
C TYR A 177 -18.05 7.08 16.66
N LEU A 178 -18.77 6.91 17.76
CA LEU A 178 -19.77 7.86 18.27
C LEU A 178 -19.17 9.18 18.74
N SER A 179 -17.89 9.19 19.09
CA SER A 179 -17.18 10.43 19.45
C SER A 179 -17.08 11.41 18.28
N GLY A 180 -17.37 10.97 17.05
CA GLY A 180 -17.31 11.78 15.84
C GLY A 180 -15.88 12.10 15.37
N SER A 181 -14.86 11.57 16.05
CA SER A 181 -13.47 11.82 15.73
C SER A 181 -12.97 10.90 14.62
N LYS A 182 -12.98 11.41 13.38
CA LYS A 182 -12.50 10.71 12.18
C LYS A 182 -11.07 10.18 12.34
N GLN A 183 -10.20 11.02 12.91
CA GLN A 183 -8.80 10.69 13.11
C GLN A 183 -8.64 9.50 14.07
N LYS A 184 -9.46 9.40 15.14
CA LYS A 184 -9.39 8.27 16.07
C LYS A 184 -9.73 6.94 15.40
N VAL A 185 -10.73 6.92 14.52
CA VAL A 185 -11.09 5.70 13.76
C VAL A 185 -9.95 5.29 12.83
N LEU A 186 -9.32 6.26 12.14
CA LEU A 186 -8.13 6.00 11.34
C LEU A 186 -6.96 5.49 12.20
N ASP A 187 -6.68 6.15 13.32
CA ASP A 187 -5.57 5.80 14.22
C ASP A 187 -5.73 4.39 14.78
N TYR A 188 -6.96 3.94 15.03
CA TYR A 188 -7.24 2.57 15.44
C TYR A 188 -6.86 1.54 14.36
N HIS A 189 -7.17 1.81 13.10
CA HIS A 189 -6.86 0.91 11.98
C HIS A 189 -5.45 1.09 11.40
N LYS A 190 -4.77 2.18 11.74
CA LYS A 190 -3.44 2.54 11.21
C LYS A 190 -2.44 1.37 11.30
N PRO A 191 -2.24 0.68 12.44
CA PRO A 191 -1.29 -0.43 12.51
C PRO A 191 -1.62 -1.59 11.57
N GLN A 192 -2.91 -1.86 11.33
CA GLN A 192 -3.35 -2.91 10.41
C GLN A 192 -3.04 -2.53 8.96
N ILE A 193 -3.35 -1.29 8.58
CA ILE A 193 -3.07 -0.77 7.24
C ILE A 193 -1.56 -0.73 6.99
N GLU A 194 -0.78 -0.30 7.98
CA GLU A 194 0.67 -0.29 7.88
C GLU A 194 1.23 -1.68 7.62
N ASN A 195 0.75 -2.69 8.35
CA ASN A 195 1.16 -4.07 8.15
C ASN A 195 0.74 -4.63 6.78
N ILE A 196 -0.45 -4.28 6.30
CA ILE A 196 -0.92 -4.69 4.95
C ILE A 196 0.04 -4.15 3.88
N ILE A 197 0.38 -2.87 3.94
CA ILE A 197 1.26 -2.23 2.97
C ILE A 197 2.69 -2.80 3.05
N ILE A 198 3.22 -3.02 4.25
CA ILE A 198 4.55 -3.62 4.43
C ILE A 198 4.58 -5.04 3.84
N LYS A 199 3.55 -5.85 4.11
CA LYS A 199 3.43 -7.20 3.56
C LYS A 199 3.27 -7.21 2.05
N LEU A 200 2.48 -6.30 1.50
CA LEU A 200 2.32 -6.15 0.05
C LEU A 200 3.66 -5.80 -0.59
N ALA A 201 4.36 -4.79 -0.08
CA ALA A 201 5.66 -4.36 -0.60
C ALA A 201 6.76 -5.43 -0.46
N ALA A 202 6.67 -6.33 0.53
CA ALA A 202 7.59 -7.45 0.71
C ALA A 202 7.14 -8.74 -0.01
N SER A 203 5.96 -8.75 -0.64
CA SER A 203 5.42 -9.94 -1.30
C SER A 203 6.18 -10.29 -2.57
N GLU A 204 6.10 -11.56 -2.99
CA GLU A 204 6.69 -12.03 -4.25
C GLU A 204 6.15 -11.27 -5.47
N GLU A 205 4.91 -10.80 -5.42
CA GLU A 205 4.28 -10.02 -6.50
C GLU A 205 4.92 -8.64 -6.71
N MET A 206 5.58 -8.10 -5.67
CA MET A 206 6.29 -6.82 -5.73
C MET A 206 7.79 -6.99 -5.94
N GLN A 207 8.26 -8.21 -6.17
CA GLN A 207 9.63 -8.48 -6.60
C GLN A 207 9.72 -8.40 -8.11
N TYR A 208 10.78 -7.79 -8.61
CA TYR A 208 11.05 -7.74 -10.04
C TYR A 208 12.10 -8.79 -10.41
N SER A 209 11.67 -9.84 -11.09
CA SER A 209 12.59 -10.85 -11.63
C SER A 209 13.12 -10.37 -12.98
N LEU A 210 14.44 -10.34 -13.11
CA LEU A 210 15.10 -9.98 -14.36
C LEU A 210 14.91 -11.08 -15.41
N ASP A 211 14.57 -10.68 -16.62
CA ASP A 211 14.46 -11.54 -17.79
C ASP A 211 15.85 -11.78 -18.40
N ILE A 212 16.21 -13.06 -18.53
CA ILE A 212 17.48 -13.47 -19.14
C ILE A 212 17.46 -13.35 -20.67
N ASP A 213 16.27 -13.35 -21.27
CA ASP A 213 16.08 -13.23 -22.71
C ASP A 213 16.10 -11.76 -23.15
N ASP A 214 15.77 -10.82 -22.26
CA ASP A 214 16.05 -9.41 -22.47
C ASP A 214 17.56 -9.14 -22.50
N PHE A 215 17.96 -8.26 -23.40
CA PHE A 215 19.38 -7.99 -23.63
C PHE A 215 20.03 -7.25 -22.46
N GLU A 216 19.37 -6.24 -21.92
CA GLU A 216 19.91 -5.36 -20.88
C GLU A 216 19.84 -6.05 -19.51
N GLU A 217 18.72 -6.69 -19.22
CA GLU A 217 18.52 -7.45 -17.98
C GLU A 217 19.41 -8.70 -17.96
N GLY A 218 19.50 -9.45 -19.06
CA GLY A 218 20.41 -10.58 -19.19
C GLY A 218 21.89 -10.20 -19.02
N LEU A 219 22.28 -8.99 -19.42
CA LEU A 219 23.62 -8.44 -19.19
C LEU A 219 23.83 -8.10 -17.70
N PHE A 220 22.81 -7.53 -17.05
CA PHE A 220 22.85 -7.21 -15.63
C PHE A 220 22.83 -8.45 -14.73
N ILE A 221 22.12 -9.51 -15.10
CA ILE A 221 22.19 -10.80 -14.40
C ILE A 221 23.63 -11.32 -14.33
N GLN A 222 24.40 -11.13 -15.41
CA GLN A 222 25.78 -11.62 -15.55
C GLN A 222 26.83 -10.72 -14.89
N TYR A 223 26.67 -9.40 -14.99
CA TYR A 223 27.71 -8.43 -14.60
C TYR A 223 27.26 -7.41 -13.56
N GLY A 224 25.97 -7.35 -13.23
CA GLY A 224 25.39 -6.39 -12.30
C GLY A 224 25.90 -6.58 -10.87
N LYS A 225 26.15 -5.45 -10.22
CA LYS A 225 26.64 -5.38 -8.84
C LYS A 225 25.54 -4.97 -7.87
N GLU A 226 24.81 -3.91 -8.17
CA GLU A 226 23.82 -3.34 -7.26
C GLU A 226 22.75 -2.57 -8.01
N VAL A 227 21.59 -2.43 -7.36
CA VAL A 227 20.50 -1.57 -7.79
C VAL A 227 20.33 -0.50 -6.73
N VAL A 228 20.42 0.78 -7.11
CA VAL A 228 20.38 1.92 -6.19
C VAL A 228 19.50 3.03 -6.73
N VAL A 229 18.94 3.85 -5.85
CA VAL A 229 18.26 5.10 -6.25
C VAL A 229 19.27 6.24 -6.22
N GLU A 230 19.47 6.90 -7.36
CA GLU A 230 20.35 8.06 -7.51
C GLU A 230 19.81 9.02 -8.58
N ASP A 231 19.95 10.33 -8.34
CA ASP A 231 19.56 11.38 -9.29
C ASP A 231 18.17 11.19 -9.92
N ASN A 232 17.17 10.82 -9.12
CA ASN A 232 15.78 10.56 -9.55
C ASN A 232 15.58 9.35 -10.48
N HIS A 233 16.55 8.42 -10.51
CA HIS A 233 16.48 7.19 -11.30
C HIS A 233 16.77 5.97 -10.43
N LEU A 234 16.20 4.82 -10.84
CA LEU A 234 16.58 3.52 -10.33
C LEU A 234 17.71 2.99 -11.21
N ARG A 235 18.92 2.97 -10.65
CA ARG A 235 20.15 2.65 -11.37
C ARG A 235 20.59 1.22 -11.15
N PHE A 236 20.77 0.51 -12.24
CA PHE A 236 21.34 -0.83 -12.30
C PHE A 236 22.83 -0.70 -12.61
N LYS A 237 23.71 -0.81 -11.61
CA LYS A 237 25.16 -0.61 -11.76
C LYS A 237 25.93 -1.90 -12.05
N PHE A 238 26.85 -1.85 -13.01
CA PHE A 238 27.73 -2.97 -13.42
C PHE A 238 29.11 -2.95 -12.76
#